data_AF-A0A7K6D683-F1
#
_entry.id   AF-A0A7K6D683-F1
#
_cell.length_a   1.000
_cell.length_b   1.000
_cell.length_c   1.000
_cell.angle_alpha   90.00
_cell.angle_beta   90.00
_cell.angle_gamma   90.00
#
_symmetry.space_group_name_H-M   'P 1'
#
loop_
_entity.id
_entity.type
_entity.pdbx_description
1 polymer ?
#
loop_
_entity_poly.entity_id
_entity_poly.type
_entity_poly.pdbx_seq_one_letter_code
_entity_poly.pdbx_strand_id
1 'polypeptide(L)'
;DFTMTLYLRHYWKDERLSFRSNKNKSMTFDGRLIKKIWVPDVFFVHSKRSFIHDTTVENIMLRVYPDGNVLFSLRITVSAMCFMDFSRFPLDTQNCSLELESYAYNEDDLMLYWKHGNKSLSTDEHISLSQFFIEEFSASSGLAFYSSTGWYNRLFINFALRRHIFFFVLQSYFPAMLMVMLSWVSFWIDRRAVPARVSLGITTVLTMSTIMTGVSASMPQVSYIKAVDVYLWISFLFVFLSVIEYAAVNYLTTVEERKQLKKRGKASGMYSMDAVQAMAFDGCYHDTDVDMDLSPYPDPCEENETRTSQTNISNEDTPRLKRKRSLKGNVGRIILQNNHVIDTYSRIIFPSVYIVFNFFYWGLYM
;
A
#
# COMPACT_ATOMS: atom_id res chain seq x y z
N ASP A 1 9.34 5.11 -18.03
CA ASP A 1 9.41 5.69 -19.39
C ASP A 1 8.87 7.11 -19.37
N PHE A 2 9.34 7.95 -20.28
CA PHE A 2 8.78 9.27 -20.57
C PHE A 2 8.73 9.49 -22.08
N THR A 3 7.88 10.41 -22.53
CA THR A 3 7.76 10.77 -23.96
C THR A 3 7.95 12.27 -24.12
N MET A 4 8.89 12.66 -24.98
CA MET A 4 9.18 14.07 -25.28
C MET A 4 9.10 14.31 -26.79
N THR A 5 8.60 15.48 -27.19
CA THR A 5 8.66 15.97 -28.57
C THR A 5 9.63 17.15 -28.61
N LEU A 6 10.60 17.12 -29.53
CA LEU A 6 11.71 18.07 -29.55
C LEU A 6 12.13 18.41 -30.99
N TYR A 7 12.83 19.55 -31.13
CA TYR A 7 13.48 19.96 -32.37
C TYR A 7 14.99 19.69 -32.27
N LEU A 8 15.45 18.57 -32.83
CA LEU A 8 16.86 18.20 -32.81
C LEU A 8 17.60 19.00 -33.89
N ARG A 9 18.67 19.70 -33.51
CA ARG A 9 19.43 20.61 -34.40
C ARG A 9 20.91 20.22 -34.43
N HIS A 10 21.35 19.63 -35.54
CA HIS A 10 22.76 19.33 -35.78
C HIS A 10 23.43 20.50 -36.51
N TYR A 11 24.70 20.75 -36.15
CA TYR A 11 25.56 21.73 -36.80
C TYR A 11 26.89 21.05 -37.14
N TRP A 12 27.31 21.11 -38.40
CA TRP A 12 28.64 20.69 -38.83
C TRP A 12 29.13 21.59 -39.97
N LYS A 13 30.38 21.41 -40.40
CA LYS A 13 30.94 22.06 -41.60
C LYS A 13 31.26 20.98 -42.64
N ASP A 14 30.83 21.18 -43.87
CA ASP A 14 31.22 20.36 -45.02
C ASP A 14 31.67 21.29 -46.16
N GLU A 15 32.98 21.32 -46.40
CA GLU A 15 33.59 22.22 -47.38
C GLU A 15 33.16 21.88 -48.82
N ARG A 16 32.72 20.64 -49.06
CA ARG A 16 32.17 20.18 -50.36
C ARG A 16 30.83 20.83 -50.69
N LEU A 17 30.14 21.38 -49.68
CA LEU A 17 28.86 22.08 -49.81
C LEU A 17 29.02 23.62 -49.80
N SER A 18 30.24 24.14 -49.75
CA SER A 18 30.52 25.58 -49.84
C SER A 18 30.17 26.14 -51.23
N PHE A 19 29.72 27.40 -51.29
CA PHE A 19 29.28 28.03 -52.55
C PHE A 19 29.51 29.54 -52.55
N ARG A 20 29.83 30.11 -53.72
CA ARG A 20 30.04 31.56 -53.86
C ARG A 20 28.71 32.31 -53.69
N SER A 21 28.63 33.21 -52.71
CA SER A 21 27.42 33.97 -52.36
C SER A 21 27.71 35.45 -52.16
N ASN A 22 27.42 36.28 -53.16
CA ASN A 22 27.73 37.73 -53.16
C ASN A 22 27.00 38.55 -52.07
N LYS A 23 26.16 37.92 -51.24
CA LYS A 23 25.39 38.57 -50.16
C LYS A 23 25.41 37.77 -48.84
N ASN A 24 26.34 36.81 -48.70
CA ASN A 24 26.45 35.87 -47.56
C ASN A 24 25.12 35.19 -47.14
N LYS A 25 24.19 34.99 -48.08
CA LYS A 25 22.90 34.35 -47.81
C LYS A 25 23.03 32.84 -47.82
N SER A 26 22.54 32.20 -46.75
CA SER A 26 22.35 30.75 -46.65
C SER A 26 21.21 30.28 -47.56
N MET A 27 21.36 29.13 -48.20
CA MET A 27 20.28 28.45 -48.91
C MET A 27 19.55 27.48 -47.95
N THR A 28 18.23 27.33 -48.09
CA THR A 28 17.42 26.36 -47.34
C THR A 28 16.79 25.38 -48.32
N PHE A 29 16.81 24.09 -47.99
CA PHE A 29 16.47 22.98 -48.88
C PHE A 29 15.44 22.03 -48.25
N ASP A 30 14.64 21.40 -49.11
CA ASP A 30 13.69 20.34 -48.80
C ASP A 30 14.40 19.00 -48.46
N GLY A 31 13.71 18.12 -47.73
CA GLY A 31 14.24 16.85 -47.23
C GLY A 31 14.78 15.90 -48.31
N ARG A 32 14.34 16.07 -49.57
CA ARG A 32 14.87 15.34 -50.74
C ARG A 32 16.38 15.45 -50.92
N LEU A 33 17.02 16.55 -50.47
CA LEU A 33 18.46 16.74 -50.60
C LEU A 33 19.26 15.95 -49.55
N ILE A 34 18.67 15.65 -48.39
CA ILE A 34 19.30 14.89 -47.29
C ILE A 34 19.83 13.56 -47.81
N LYS A 35 19.02 12.86 -48.61
CA LYS A 35 19.31 11.52 -49.19
C LYS A 35 20.45 11.53 -50.23
N LYS A 36 21.15 12.67 -50.43
CA LYS A 36 22.29 12.85 -51.35
C LYS A 36 23.54 13.44 -50.68
N ILE A 37 23.48 13.81 -49.40
CA ILE A 37 24.62 14.34 -48.64
C ILE A 37 24.92 13.44 -47.45
N TRP A 38 26.12 13.54 -46.89
CA TRP A 38 26.42 12.94 -45.61
C TRP A 38 25.75 13.75 -44.47
N VAL A 39 25.18 13.05 -43.50
CA VAL A 39 24.57 13.59 -42.29
C VAL A 39 24.93 12.65 -41.13
N PRO A 40 25.33 13.15 -39.95
CA PRO A 40 25.67 12.30 -38.81
C PRO A 40 24.47 11.48 -38.32
N ASP A 41 24.74 10.23 -38.00
CA ASP A 41 23.79 9.13 -37.69
C ASP A 41 23.36 9.09 -36.21
N VAL A 42 23.08 10.27 -35.64
CA VAL A 42 22.76 10.40 -34.22
C VAL A 42 21.44 9.69 -33.89
N PHE A 43 21.50 8.70 -32.99
CA PHE A 43 20.36 7.90 -32.54
C PHE A 43 20.14 8.01 -31.02
N PHE A 44 18.99 7.54 -30.53
CA PHE A 44 18.61 7.60 -29.12
C PHE A 44 18.78 6.25 -28.41
N VAL A 45 19.84 6.11 -27.62
CA VAL A 45 20.34 4.83 -27.08
C VAL A 45 19.28 4.04 -26.30
N HIS A 46 18.51 4.72 -25.45
CA HIS A 46 17.48 4.10 -24.59
C HIS A 46 16.05 4.44 -25.05
N SER A 47 15.85 4.68 -26.35
CA SER A 47 14.52 4.83 -26.93
C SER A 47 13.81 3.48 -27.10
N LYS A 48 12.53 3.41 -26.70
CA LYS A 48 11.64 2.27 -26.97
C LYS A 48 10.84 2.46 -28.25
N ARG A 49 10.52 3.71 -28.58
CA ARG A 49 9.88 4.16 -29.82
C ARG A 49 10.34 5.58 -30.14
N SER A 50 10.55 5.87 -31.41
CA SER A 50 10.82 7.22 -31.89
C SER A 50 10.25 7.41 -33.29
N PHE A 51 9.72 8.60 -33.60
CA PHE A 51 9.21 8.92 -34.93
C PHE A 51 9.41 10.40 -35.29
N ILE A 52 9.77 10.64 -36.55
CA ILE A 52 9.84 11.98 -37.15
C ILE A 52 8.41 12.39 -37.54
N HIS A 53 8.05 13.67 -37.36
CA HIS A 53 6.70 14.15 -37.69
C HIS A 53 6.58 14.40 -39.20
N ASP A 54 5.52 13.92 -39.83
CA ASP A 54 5.38 13.82 -41.29
C ASP A 54 4.00 14.26 -41.83
N THR A 55 3.22 14.98 -41.03
CA THR A 55 1.76 15.26 -41.22
C THR A 55 1.36 15.85 -42.58
N THR A 56 2.27 16.52 -43.29
CA THR A 56 2.07 17.04 -44.66
C THR A 56 3.33 16.92 -45.51
N VAL A 57 4.49 17.14 -44.88
CA VAL A 57 5.84 16.84 -45.35
C VAL A 57 6.63 16.33 -44.13
N GLU A 58 7.70 15.55 -44.34
CA GLU A 58 8.71 15.26 -43.32
C GLU A 58 9.16 16.60 -42.67
N ASN A 59 9.01 16.76 -41.34
CA ASN A 59 9.34 17.99 -40.62
C ASN A 59 10.86 18.11 -40.42
N ILE A 60 11.58 18.24 -41.53
CA ILE A 60 13.03 18.31 -41.60
C ILE A 60 13.44 19.52 -42.46
N MET A 61 14.39 20.30 -41.96
CA MET A 61 14.94 21.49 -42.59
C MET A 61 16.45 21.33 -42.73
N LEU A 62 16.96 21.50 -43.95
CA LEU A 62 18.39 21.60 -44.23
C LEU A 62 18.72 23.04 -44.66
N ARG A 63 19.73 23.66 -44.05
CA ARG A 63 20.23 24.98 -44.41
C ARG A 63 21.74 24.97 -44.54
N VAL A 64 22.24 25.37 -45.70
CA VAL A 64 23.68 25.43 -46.00
C VAL A 64 24.10 26.89 -46.12
N TYR A 65 25.18 27.25 -45.45
CA TYR A 65 25.81 28.56 -45.47
C TYR A 65 26.95 28.60 -46.50
N PRO A 66 27.31 29.77 -47.05
CA PRO A 66 28.30 29.87 -48.16
C PRO A 66 29.69 29.33 -47.82
N ASP A 67 30.05 29.34 -46.54
CA ASP A 67 31.30 28.84 -45.94
C ASP A 67 31.34 27.32 -45.73
N GLY A 68 30.29 26.60 -46.15
CA GLY A 68 30.14 25.17 -45.94
C GLY A 68 29.57 24.79 -44.57
N ASN A 69 29.20 25.74 -43.70
CA ASN A 69 28.48 25.40 -42.48
C ASN A 69 27.06 24.89 -42.80
N VAL A 70 26.63 23.83 -42.12
CA VAL A 70 25.33 23.19 -42.29
C VAL A 70 24.55 23.24 -40.98
N LEU A 71 23.30 23.69 -41.06
CA LEU A 71 22.28 23.52 -40.03
C LEU A 71 21.26 22.51 -40.55
N PHE A 72 21.11 21.42 -39.81
CA PHE A 72 20.08 20.41 -40.00
C PHE A 72 19.14 20.44 -38.80
N SER A 73 17.83 20.49 -39.01
CA SER A 73 16.83 20.56 -37.95
C SER A 73 15.68 19.60 -38.26
N LEU A 74 15.36 18.68 -37.35
CA LEU A 74 14.19 17.81 -37.46
C LEU A 74 13.28 17.90 -36.23
N ARG A 75 11.97 17.66 -36.42
CA ARG A 75 11.01 17.46 -35.32
C ARG A 75 10.80 15.97 -35.08
N ILE A 76 11.12 15.51 -33.88
CA ILE A 76 11.05 14.10 -33.47
C ILE A 76 10.32 13.94 -32.14
N THR A 77 9.51 12.90 -32.01
CA THR A 77 9.03 12.41 -30.70
C THR A 77 9.80 11.16 -30.33
N VAL A 78 10.26 11.08 -29.08
CA VAL A 78 10.96 9.93 -28.52
C VAL A 78 10.27 9.51 -27.23
N SER A 79 9.94 8.22 -27.12
CA SER A 79 9.57 7.55 -25.89
C SER A 79 10.79 6.79 -25.36
N ALA A 80 11.40 7.30 -24.30
CA ALA A 80 12.63 6.76 -23.71
C ALA A 80 12.37 6.01 -22.41
N MET A 81 13.23 5.03 -22.10
CA MET A 81 13.29 4.41 -20.79
C MET A 81 13.82 5.42 -19.77
N CYS A 82 13.33 5.35 -18.53
CA CYS A 82 13.89 6.04 -17.39
C CYS A 82 13.67 5.16 -16.16
N PHE A 83 14.72 4.97 -15.36
CA PHE A 83 14.71 4.17 -14.15
C PHE A 83 14.28 5.04 -12.97
N MET A 84 13.01 4.94 -12.60
CA MET A 84 12.40 5.76 -11.54
C MET A 84 12.52 5.10 -10.18
N ASP A 85 12.86 5.86 -9.14
CA ASP A 85 12.84 5.42 -7.75
C ASP A 85 11.56 5.88 -7.03
N PHE A 86 10.71 4.94 -6.66
CA PHE A 86 9.45 5.19 -5.96
C PHE A 86 9.59 5.08 -4.43
N SER A 87 10.80 4.95 -3.88
CA SER A 87 11.06 4.79 -2.44
C SER A 87 10.34 5.85 -1.59
N ARG A 88 10.40 7.12 -2.00
CA ARG A 88 9.75 8.27 -1.35
C ARG A 88 8.34 8.61 -1.88
N PHE A 89 7.74 7.77 -2.72
CA PHE A 89 6.47 8.09 -3.38
C PHE A 89 5.34 8.41 -2.37
N PRO A 90 4.57 9.51 -2.56
CA PRO A 90 4.52 10.39 -3.74
C PRO A 90 5.42 11.64 -3.65
N LEU A 91 6.28 11.77 -2.64
CA LEU A 91 7.19 12.90 -2.42
C LEU A 91 8.51 12.72 -3.20
N ASP A 92 8.46 12.01 -4.32
CA ASP A 92 9.61 11.64 -5.13
C ASP A 92 9.99 12.68 -6.20
N THR A 93 11.30 12.82 -6.41
CA THR A 93 11.91 13.53 -7.54
C THR A 93 12.66 12.50 -8.39
N GLN A 94 12.39 12.49 -9.69
CA GLN A 94 12.90 11.53 -10.65
C GLN A 94 13.94 12.17 -11.56
N ASN A 95 15.14 11.57 -11.63
CA ASN A 95 16.19 12.02 -12.55
C ASN A 95 16.17 11.12 -13.80
N CYS A 96 15.70 11.66 -14.92
CA CYS A 96 15.66 10.94 -16.20
C CYS A 96 16.69 11.51 -17.18
N SER A 97 17.46 10.64 -17.86
CA SER A 97 18.31 11.00 -19.00
C SER A 97 17.57 10.76 -20.33
N LEU A 98 17.84 11.62 -21.32
CA LEU A 98 17.71 11.27 -22.74
C LEU A 98 19.10 11.26 -23.35
N GLU A 99 19.47 10.13 -23.96
CA GLU A 99 20.84 9.84 -24.41
C GLU A 99 20.91 9.78 -25.93
N LEU A 100 21.88 10.50 -26.50
CA LEU A 100 22.15 10.60 -27.93
C LEU A 100 23.59 10.18 -28.24
N GLU A 101 23.79 9.35 -29.25
CA GLU A 101 25.08 8.75 -29.62
C GLU A 101 25.14 8.53 -31.15
N SER A 102 26.32 8.29 -31.72
CA SER A 102 26.46 7.82 -33.12
C SER A 102 26.27 6.31 -33.18
N TYR A 103 25.58 5.82 -34.22
CA TYR A 103 25.31 4.38 -34.37
C TYR A 103 26.52 3.61 -34.93
N ALA A 104 27.29 4.22 -35.84
CA ALA A 104 28.42 3.59 -36.51
C ALA A 104 29.79 4.19 -36.15
N TYR A 105 29.88 5.50 -35.98
CA TYR A 105 31.15 6.22 -35.82
C TYR A 105 31.62 6.25 -34.35
N ASN A 106 32.88 5.90 -34.12
CA ASN A 106 33.50 5.89 -32.79
C ASN A 106 33.95 7.31 -32.37
N GLU A 107 34.67 7.42 -31.26
CA GLU A 107 35.17 8.71 -30.77
C GLU A 107 36.20 9.42 -31.69
N ASP A 108 36.97 8.66 -32.47
CA ASP A 108 37.93 9.20 -33.45
C ASP A 108 37.23 9.77 -34.71
N ASP A 109 36.21 9.05 -35.21
CA ASP A 109 35.47 9.41 -36.42
C ASP A 109 34.46 10.56 -36.18
N LEU A 110 33.77 10.59 -35.03
CA LEU A 110 32.70 11.55 -34.77
C LEU A 110 32.61 12.02 -33.30
N MET A 111 33.00 13.28 -33.09
CA MET A 111 32.82 13.99 -31.82
C MET A 111 31.48 14.75 -31.75
N LEU A 112 30.61 14.35 -30.84
CA LEU A 112 29.36 15.03 -30.51
C LEU A 112 29.55 15.96 -29.31
N TYR A 113 29.11 17.23 -29.40
CA TYR A 113 29.21 18.21 -28.31
C TYR A 113 28.07 19.22 -28.29
N TRP A 114 27.76 19.76 -27.11
CA TRP A 114 26.74 20.80 -26.93
C TRP A 114 27.26 22.17 -27.34
N LYS A 115 26.83 22.66 -28.50
CA LYS A 115 27.27 23.93 -29.12
C LYS A 115 27.35 25.14 -28.17
N HIS A 116 26.45 25.25 -27.18
CA HIS A 116 26.46 26.30 -26.16
C HIS A 116 26.27 25.75 -24.73
N GLY A 117 26.67 24.49 -24.47
CA GLY A 117 26.40 23.81 -23.18
C GLY A 117 24.90 23.77 -22.85
N ASN A 118 24.52 24.07 -21.61
CA ASN A 118 23.10 24.16 -21.20
C ASN A 118 22.27 25.11 -22.09
N LYS A 119 22.86 26.17 -22.68
CA LYS A 119 22.16 27.09 -23.60
C LYS A 119 21.87 26.50 -24.98
N SER A 120 22.27 25.25 -25.25
CA SER A 120 21.79 24.46 -26.40
C SER A 120 20.41 23.85 -26.14
N LEU A 121 19.97 23.76 -24.88
CA LEU A 121 18.62 23.33 -24.51
C LEU A 121 17.72 24.56 -24.37
N SER A 122 16.61 24.57 -25.10
CA SER A 122 15.59 25.62 -25.04
C SER A 122 14.22 24.98 -24.97
N THR A 123 13.55 25.11 -23.83
CA THR A 123 12.13 24.75 -23.66
C THR A 123 11.23 25.86 -24.22
N ASP A 124 9.96 25.51 -24.43
CA ASP A 124 8.89 26.51 -24.54
C ASP A 124 8.67 27.17 -23.16
N GLU A 125 8.11 28.38 -23.11
CA GLU A 125 7.86 29.10 -21.86
C GLU A 125 6.72 28.48 -21.03
N HIS A 126 5.90 27.61 -21.64
CA HIS A 126 4.69 27.04 -21.05
C HIS A 126 4.64 25.51 -21.07
N ILE A 127 5.79 24.82 -20.91
CA ILE A 127 5.80 23.35 -20.72
C ILE A 127 5.28 23.00 -19.32
N SER A 128 4.03 22.54 -19.25
CA SER A 128 3.46 21.88 -18.06
C SER A 128 3.24 20.38 -18.31
N LEU A 129 3.57 19.55 -17.33
CA LEU A 129 3.24 18.11 -17.32
C LEU A 129 2.13 17.88 -16.30
N SER A 130 1.22 16.94 -16.55
CA SER A 130 0.03 16.71 -15.71
C SER A 130 0.31 16.02 -14.37
N GLN A 131 1.48 15.41 -14.20
CA GLN A 131 1.86 14.61 -13.03
C GLN A 131 3.16 15.06 -12.35
N PHE A 132 3.93 15.95 -12.99
CA PHE A 132 5.24 16.40 -12.52
C PHE A 132 5.47 17.88 -12.82
N PHE A 133 6.29 18.54 -12.00
CA PHE A 133 7.01 19.75 -12.37
C PHE A 133 8.38 19.37 -12.94
N ILE A 134 8.90 20.17 -13.87
CA ILE A 134 10.31 20.15 -14.25
C ILE A 134 11.02 21.12 -13.30
N GLU A 135 11.89 20.63 -12.41
CA GLU A 135 12.65 21.49 -11.49
C GLU A 135 13.92 22.03 -12.16
N GLU A 136 14.64 21.17 -12.88
CA GLU A 136 15.84 21.54 -13.66
C GLU A 136 15.96 20.65 -14.91
N PHE A 137 16.59 21.19 -15.96
CA PHE A 137 17.13 20.41 -17.07
C PHE A 137 18.57 20.85 -17.39
N SER A 138 19.44 19.89 -17.68
CA SER A 138 20.87 20.16 -17.93
C SER A 138 21.42 19.34 -19.10
N ALA A 139 22.44 19.91 -19.76
CA ALA A 139 23.15 19.29 -20.87
C ALA A 139 24.51 18.78 -20.39
N SER A 140 24.76 17.48 -20.51
CA SER A 140 26.08 16.90 -20.22
C SER A 140 26.55 16.01 -21.36
N SER A 141 27.85 15.69 -21.36
CA SER A 141 28.52 14.88 -22.37
C SER A 141 29.47 13.91 -21.68
N GLY A 142 29.67 12.74 -22.27
CA GLY A 142 30.58 11.72 -21.76
C GLY A 142 30.92 10.69 -22.82
N LEU A 143 31.66 9.66 -22.42
CA LEU A 143 32.06 8.55 -23.29
C LEU A 143 31.39 7.26 -22.82
N ALA A 144 30.96 6.44 -23.76
CA ALA A 144 30.46 5.08 -23.53
C ALA A 144 31.44 4.05 -24.12
N PHE A 145 31.78 3.02 -23.35
CA PHE A 145 32.65 1.93 -23.80
C PHE A 145 31.84 0.70 -24.19
N TYR A 146 32.10 0.20 -25.40
CA TYR A 146 31.57 -1.04 -25.94
C TYR A 146 32.71 -2.01 -26.24
N SER A 147 32.78 -3.13 -25.52
CA SER A 147 33.89 -4.10 -25.62
C SER A 147 34.15 -4.69 -27.01
N SER A 148 33.19 -4.54 -27.94
CA SER A 148 33.27 -4.97 -29.34
C SER A 148 33.77 -3.91 -30.32
N THR A 149 33.63 -2.62 -29.99
CA THR A 149 33.72 -1.50 -30.96
C THR A 149 34.46 -0.27 -30.43
N GLY A 150 34.83 -0.23 -29.15
CA GLY A 150 35.62 0.85 -28.55
C GLY A 150 34.77 1.91 -27.85
N TRP A 151 35.25 3.16 -27.87
CA TRP A 151 34.61 4.29 -27.20
C TRP A 151 33.77 5.13 -28.16
N TYR A 152 32.64 5.63 -27.66
CA TYR A 152 31.66 6.42 -28.41
C TYR A 152 31.32 7.71 -27.65
N ASN A 153 31.20 8.82 -28.38
CA ASN A 153 30.78 10.11 -27.82
C ASN A 153 29.26 10.13 -27.56
N ARG A 154 28.87 10.34 -26.30
CA ARG A 154 27.46 10.39 -25.86
C ARG A 154 27.09 11.75 -25.29
N LEU A 155 25.95 12.26 -25.75
CA LEU A 155 25.29 13.44 -25.19
C LEU A 155 24.10 13.03 -24.33
N PHE A 156 23.95 13.72 -23.21
CA PHE A 156 22.90 13.49 -22.21
C PHE A 156 22.09 14.78 -22.03
N ILE A 157 20.77 14.65 -22.04
CA ILE A 157 19.83 15.66 -21.55
C ILE A 157 19.23 15.12 -20.27
N ASN A 158 19.59 15.70 -19.12
CA ASN A 158 19.09 15.26 -17.82
C ASN A 158 17.89 16.13 -17.40
N PHE A 159 16.88 15.51 -16.82
CA PHE A 159 15.67 16.16 -16.32
C PHE A 159 15.44 15.77 -14.86
N ALA A 160 15.32 16.76 -13.97
CA ALA A 160 14.82 16.59 -12.61
C ALA A 160 13.30 16.83 -12.60
N LEU A 161 12.53 15.78 -12.33
CA LEU A 161 11.07 15.76 -12.42
C LEU A 161 10.44 15.47 -11.05
N ARG A 162 9.78 16.46 -10.43
CA ARG A 162 9.17 16.33 -9.10
C ARG A 162 7.66 16.14 -9.17
N ARG A 163 7.13 15.18 -8.43
CA ARG A 163 5.71 14.79 -8.54
C ARG A 163 4.71 15.82 -7.98
N HIS A 164 3.57 15.98 -8.65
CA HIS A 164 2.40 16.67 -8.09
C HIS A 164 1.77 15.85 -6.95
N ILE A 165 2.07 16.19 -5.69
CA ILE A 165 1.62 15.40 -4.52
C ILE A 165 0.13 15.54 -4.19
N PHE A 166 -0.50 16.67 -4.51
CA PHE A 166 -1.84 17.06 -4.02
C PHE A 166 -2.93 16.02 -4.33
N PHE A 167 -2.92 15.47 -5.54
CA PHE A 167 -3.84 14.42 -5.97
C PHE A 167 -3.74 13.16 -5.10
N PHE A 168 -2.51 12.70 -4.82
CA PHE A 168 -2.26 11.51 -4.01
C PHE A 168 -2.62 11.73 -2.53
N VAL A 169 -2.43 12.96 -2.01
CA VAL A 169 -2.88 13.34 -0.65
C VAL A 169 -4.40 13.22 -0.55
N LEU A 170 -5.16 13.78 -1.50
CA LEU A 170 -6.63 13.72 -1.48
C LEU A 170 -7.20 12.33 -1.80
N GLN A 171 -6.55 11.53 -2.65
CA GLN A 171 -7.06 10.21 -3.06
C GLN A 171 -6.64 9.08 -2.11
N SER A 172 -5.45 9.15 -1.50
CA SER A 172 -4.87 8.05 -0.72
C SER A 172 -4.81 8.37 0.78
N TYR A 173 -4.16 9.47 1.15
CA TYR A 173 -3.90 9.80 2.56
C TYR A 173 -5.16 10.27 3.28
N PHE A 174 -5.95 11.15 2.66
CA PHE A 174 -7.17 11.69 3.27
C PHE A 174 -8.24 10.59 3.54
N PRO A 175 -8.57 9.68 2.60
CA PRO A 175 -9.44 8.56 2.89
C PRO A 175 -8.86 7.60 3.94
N ALA A 176 -7.56 7.30 3.91
CA ALA A 176 -6.93 6.44 4.92
C ALA A 176 -7.03 7.05 6.34
N MET A 177 -6.81 8.36 6.49
CA MET A 177 -7.04 9.07 7.76
C MET A 177 -8.50 8.96 8.21
N LEU A 178 -9.47 9.16 7.30
CA LEU A 178 -10.89 8.99 7.63
C LEU A 178 -11.23 7.56 8.05
N MET A 179 -10.64 6.54 7.42
CA MET A 179 -10.86 5.13 7.81
C MET A 179 -10.33 4.84 9.22
N VAL A 180 -9.15 5.36 9.58
CA VAL A 180 -8.60 5.25 10.94
C VAL A 180 -9.48 6.00 11.95
N MET A 181 -9.93 7.22 11.62
CA MET A 181 -10.85 8.00 12.46
C MET A 181 -12.17 7.27 12.71
N LEU A 182 -12.78 6.68 11.67
CA LEU A 182 -14.00 5.87 11.78
C LEU A 182 -13.79 4.62 12.66
N SER A 183 -12.60 4.00 12.62
CA SER A 183 -12.32 2.79 13.39
C SER A 183 -12.42 3.03 14.91
N TRP A 184 -11.97 4.19 15.41
CA TRP A 184 -12.07 4.53 16.84
C TRP A 184 -13.38 5.22 17.25
N VAL A 185 -14.27 5.59 16.31
CA VAL A 185 -15.66 5.93 16.65
C VAL A 185 -16.38 4.73 17.28
N SER A 186 -15.97 3.50 16.95
CA SER A 186 -16.50 2.27 17.58
C SER A 186 -16.37 2.25 19.11
N PHE A 187 -15.34 2.89 19.68
CA PHE A 187 -15.14 2.99 21.14
C PHE A 187 -16.17 3.88 21.84
N TRP A 188 -16.91 4.72 21.10
CA TRP A 188 -17.96 5.60 21.65
C TRP A 188 -19.35 4.95 21.65
N ILE A 189 -19.57 3.95 20.79
CA ILE A 189 -20.81 3.18 20.72
C ILE A 189 -20.93 2.28 21.96
N ASP A 190 -22.11 2.18 22.60
CA ASP A 190 -22.30 1.30 23.76
C ASP A 190 -21.97 -0.16 23.41
N ARG A 191 -21.26 -0.84 24.30
CA ARG A 191 -20.88 -2.27 24.22
C ARG A 191 -22.08 -3.21 24.07
N ARG A 192 -23.29 -2.77 24.39
CA ARG A 192 -24.55 -3.51 24.15
C ARG A 192 -24.93 -3.55 22.66
N ALA A 193 -24.51 -2.59 21.85
CA ALA A 193 -24.78 -2.53 20.41
C ALA A 193 -23.78 -3.36 19.57
N VAL A 194 -23.58 -4.62 20.00
CA VAL A 194 -22.73 -5.64 19.36
C VAL A 194 -22.78 -5.64 17.83
N PRO A 195 -23.95 -5.75 17.15
CA PRO A 195 -23.99 -5.81 15.69
C PRO A 195 -23.48 -4.55 14.99
N ALA A 196 -23.66 -3.36 15.60
CA ALA A 196 -23.18 -2.10 15.05
C ALA A 196 -21.64 -2.01 15.14
N ARG A 197 -21.05 -2.34 16.31
CA ARG A 197 -19.59 -2.39 16.49
C ARG A 197 -18.94 -3.42 15.52
N VAL A 198 -19.52 -4.61 15.37
CA VAL A 198 -19.02 -5.66 14.44
C VAL A 198 -19.06 -5.17 12.99
N SER A 199 -20.19 -4.64 12.54
CA SER A 199 -20.37 -4.20 11.15
C SER A 199 -19.36 -3.11 10.79
N LEU A 200 -19.24 -2.08 11.63
CA LEU A 200 -18.25 -1.00 11.44
C LEU A 200 -16.80 -1.51 11.43
N GLY A 201 -16.45 -2.44 12.32
CA GLY A 201 -15.12 -3.06 12.35
C GLY A 201 -14.78 -3.82 11.07
N ILE A 202 -15.70 -4.65 10.57
CA ILE A 202 -15.50 -5.41 9.32
C ILE A 202 -15.46 -4.46 8.11
N THR A 203 -16.37 -3.49 8.03
CA THR A 203 -16.40 -2.51 6.93
C THR A 203 -15.14 -1.65 6.90
N THR A 204 -14.64 -1.18 8.06
CA THR A 204 -13.43 -0.35 8.10
C THR A 204 -12.18 -1.13 7.67
N VAL A 205 -12.01 -2.39 8.11
CA VAL A 205 -10.92 -3.27 7.63
C VAL A 205 -11.04 -3.54 6.12
N LEU A 206 -12.24 -3.86 5.63
CA LEU A 206 -12.49 -4.16 4.22
C LEU A 206 -12.18 -2.94 3.33
N THR A 207 -12.75 -1.78 3.64
CA THR A 207 -12.52 -0.55 2.86
C THR A 207 -11.06 -0.11 2.92
N MET A 208 -10.36 -0.27 4.06
CA MET A 208 -8.92 0.02 4.14
C MET A 208 -8.09 -0.93 3.25
N SER A 209 -8.44 -2.21 3.20
CA SER A 209 -7.83 -3.18 2.27
C SER A 209 -8.12 -2.83 0.80
N THR A 210 -9.33 -2.37 0.48
CA THR A 210 -9.69 -1.86 -0.86
C THR A 210 -8.88 -0.62 -1.25
N ILE A 211 -8.69 0.34 -0.34
CA ILE A 211 -7.84 1.53 -0.57
C ILE A 211 -6.40 1.09 -0.85
N MET A 212 -5.84 0.22 0.00
CA MET A 212 -4.47 -0.28 -0.18
C MET A 212 -4.28 -1.00 -1.53
N THR A 213 -5.25 -1.84 -1.92
CA THR A 213 -5.23 -2.54 -3.22
C THR A 213 -5.35 -1.57 -4.38
N GLY A 214 -6.25 -0.57 -4.30
CA GLY A 214 -6.44 0.44 -5.34
C GLY A 214 -5.22 1.35 -5.55
N VAL A 215 -4.55 1.74 -4.46
CA VAL A 215 -3.27 2.48 -4.51
C VAL A 215 -2.17 1.60 -5.10
N SER A 216 -2.12 0.31 -4.75
CA SER A 216 -1.13 -0.63 -5.29
C SER A 216 -1.34 -0.92 -6.79
N ALA A 217 -2.59 -0.85 -7.27
CA ALA A 217 -2.96 -1.09 -8.67
C ALA A 217 -2.81 0.13 -9.58
N SER A 218 -2.77 1.35 -9.03
CA SER A 218 -2.57 2.59 -9.80
C SER A 218 -1.09 2.91 -10.10
N MET A 219 -0.17 2.07 -9.63
CA MET A 219 1.28 2.23 -9.73
C MET A 219 1.96 1.01 -10.34
N PRO A 220 3.17 1.15 -10.91
CA PRO A 220 4.01 0.00 -11.25
C PRO A 220 4.36 -0.79 -9.97
N GLN A 221 4.32 -2.12 -10.08
CA GLN A 221 4.79 -3.00 -9.01
C GLN A 221 6.31 -2.94 -8.92
N VAL A 222 6.82 -2.62 -7.73
CA VAL A 222 8.25 -2.57 -7.38
C VAL A 222 8.52 -3.47 -6.19
N SER A 223 9.73 -4.01 -6.08
CA SER A 223 10.12 -4.98 -5.05
C SER A 223 10.45 -4.35 -3.69
N TYR A 224 10.67 -3.04 -3.64
CA TYR A 224 10.97 -2.29 -2.41
C TYR A 224 9.73 -1.60 -1.83
N ILE A 225 9.80 -1.30 -0.54
CA ILE A 225 8.75 -0.60 0.20
C ILE A 225 8.73 0.88 -0.21
N LYS A 226 7.55 1.42 -0.56
CA LYS A 226 7.33 2.84 -0.85
C LYS A 226 6.83 3.57 0.40
N ALA A 227 7.11 4.86 0.54
CA ALA A 227 6.65 5.67 1.67
C ALA A 227 5.11 5.60 1.89
N VAL A 228 4.32 5.61 0.81
CA VAL A 228 2.86 5.42 0.88
C VAL A 228 2.45 4.03 1.40
N ASP A 229 3.22 2.98 1.10
CA ASP A 229 2.92 1.62 1.59
C ASP A 229 3.08 1.57 3.12
N VAL A 230 4.11 2.22 3.65
CA VAL A 230 4.33 2.34 5.11
C VAL A 230 3.15 3.03 5.79
N TYR A 231 2.65 4.12 5.20
CA TYR A 231 1.50 4.85 5.72
C TYR A 231 0.22 4.01 5.75
N LEU A 232 -0.03 3.28 4.66
CA LEU A 232 -1.21 2.42 4.52
C LEU A 232 -1.14 1.18 5.40
N TRP A 233 0.02 0.52 5.52
CA TRP A 233 0.23 -0.61 6.43
C TRP A 233 0.06 -0.22 7.89
N ILE A 234 0.61 0.92 8.32
CA ILE A 234 0.46 1.40 9.70
C ILE A 234 -1.00 1.80 9.96
N SER A 235 -1.65 2.51 9.04
CA SER A 235 -3.07 2.85 9.15
C SER A 235 -3.96 1.59 9.19
N PHE A 236 -3.66 0.56 8.39
CA PHE A 236 -4.35 -0.73 8.43
C PHE A 236 -4.15 -1.44 9.78
N LEU A 237 -2.94 -1.39 10.35
CA LEU A 237 -2.67 -1.93 11.69
C LEU A 237 -3.50 -1.24 12.77
N PHE A 238 -3.67 0.09 12.73
CA PHE A 238 -4.56 0.81 13.66
C PHE A 238 -6.02 0.35 13.56
N VAL A 239 -6.55 0.21 12.34
CA VAL A 239 -7.92 -0.28 12.11
C VAL A 239 -8.07 -1.74 12.59
N PHE A 240 -7.07 -2.59 12.34
CA PHE A 240 -7.08 -3.98 12.81
C PHE A 240 -6.99 -4.07 14.34
N LEU A 241 -6.21 -3.20 14.99
CA LEU A 241 -6.10 -3.11 16.44
C LEU A 241 -7.41 -2.68 17.10
N SER A 242 -8.23 -1.80 16.49
CA SER A 242 -9.55 -1.45 17.05
C SER A 242 -10.54 -2.62 16.97
N VAL A 243 -10.42 -3.51 15.96
CA VAL A 243 -11.21 -4.75 15.89
C VAL A 243 -10.76 -5.77 16.94
N ILE A 244 -9.45 -5.87 17.22
CA ILE A 244 -8.92 -6.68 18.33
C ILE A 244 -9.39 -6.16 19.69
N GLU A 245 -9.37 -4.83 19.89
CA GLU A 245 -9.86 -4.17 21.11
C GLU A 245 -11.32 -4.53 21.35
N TYR A 246 -12.17 -4.35 20.34
CA TYR A 246 -13.57 -4.72 20.40
C TYR A 246 -13.77 -6.21 20.73
N ALA A 247 -13.01 -7.11 20.09
CA ALA A 247 -13.08 -8.54 20.36
C ALA A 247 -12.69 -8.88 21.81
N ALA A 248 -11.69 -8.20 22.36
CA ALA A 248 -11.27 -8.34 23.76
C ALA A 248 -12.35 -7.83 24.73
N VAL A 249 -12.93 -6.65 24.49
CA VAL A 249 -14.02 -6.08 25.29
C VAL A 249 -15.24 -7.03 25.28
N ASN A 250 -15.66 -7.51 24.10
CA ASN A 250 -16.79 -8.43 23.95
C ASN A 250 -16.54 -9.81 24.60
N TYR A 251 -15.30 -10.29 24.61
CA TYR A 251 -14.93 -11.49 25.36
C TYR A 251 -15.02 -11.25 26.88
N LEU A 252 -14.53 -10.11 27.37
CA LEU A 252 -14.56 -9.77 28.79
C LEU A 252 -15.98 -9.57 29.32
N THR A 253 -16.87 -8.89 28.59
CA THR A 253 -18.29 -8.77 28.95
C THR A 253 -18.98 -10.14 28.98
N THR A 254 -18.79 -10.97 27.95
CA THR A 254 -19.34 -12.34 27.90
C THR A 254 -18.86 -13.20 29.08
N VAL A 255 -17.58 -13.08 29.47
CA VAL A 255 -17.02 -13.77 30.65
C VAL A 255 -17.59 -13.21 31.96
N GLU A 256 -17.86 -11.91 32.04
CA GLU A 256 -18.48 -11.27 33.19
C GLU A 256 -19.96 -11.67 33.37
N GLU A 257 -20.76 -11.67 32.30
CA GLU A 257 -22.15 -12.17 32.34
C GLU A 257 -22.22 -13.64 32.76
N ARG A 258 -21.32 -14.49 32.23
CA ARG A 258 -21.18 -15.89 32.67
C ARG A 258 -20.77 -16.02 34.14
N LYS A 259 -20.07 -15.05 34.73
CA LYS A 259 -19.80 -14.97 36.18
C LYS A 259 -21.04 -14.49 36.95
N GLN A 260 -21.77 -13.49 36.45
CA GLN A 260 -23.01 -12.97 37.05
C GLN A 260 -24.07 -14.08 37.18
N LEU A 261 -24.36 -14.80 36.08
CA LEU A 261 -25.30 -15.92 36.05
C LEU A 261 -24.92 -17.02 37.07
N LYS A 262 -23.62 -17.37 37.17
CA LYS A 262 -23.12 -18.35 38.14
C LYS A 262 -23.13 -17.87 39.60
N LYS A 263 -23.25 -16.56 39.86
CA LYS A 263 -23.58 -16.02 41.20
C LYS A 263 -25.09 -16.08 41.45
N ARG A 264 -25.90 -15.66 40.48
CA ARG A 264 -27.37 -15.55 40.62
C ARG A 264 -28.02 -16.92 40.84
N GLY A 265 -27.61 -17.95 40.10
CA GLY A 265 -28.06 -19.33 40.32
C GLY A 265 -27.65 -19.91 41.68
N LYS A 266 -26.50 -19.48 42.23
CA LYS A 266 -26.08 -19.89 43.59
C LYS A 266 -26.89 -19.22 44.70
N ALA A 267 -27.29 -17.96 44.52
CA ALA A 267 -28.22 -17.30 45.44
C ALA A 267 -29.59 -17.99 45.41
N SER A 268 -30.13 -18.26 44.22
CA SER A 268 -31.41 -18.97 44.05
C SER A 268 -31.42 -20.36 44.67
N GLY A 269 -30.32 -21.12 44.55
CA GLY A 269 -30.18 -22.43 45.19
C GLY A 269 -30.04 -22.37 46.72
N MET A 270 -29.66 -21.23 47.29
CA MET A 270 -29.58 -21.03 48.74
C MET A 270 -30.96 -20.78 49.33
N TYR A 271 -31.73 -19.84 48.76
CA TYR A 271 -33.12 -19.59 49.14
C TYR A 271 -34.04 -20.82 48.92
N SER A 272 -33.70 -21.67 47.95
CA SER A 272 -34.40 -22.94 47.72
C SER A 272 -34.09 -24.03 48.76
N MET A 273 -32.97 -23.95 49.48
CA MET A 273 -32.71 -24.86 50.60
C MET A 273 -33.50 -24.45 51.85
N ASP A 274 -33.51 -23.15 52.18
CA ASP A 274 -34.22 -22.65 53.37
C ASP A 274 -35.72 -22.99 53.34
N ALA A 275 -36.36 -22.93 52.17
CA ALA A 275 -37.77 -23.32 52.00
C ALA A 275 -38.03 -24.83 52.19
N VAL A 276 -37.08 -25.70 51.82
CA VAL A 276 -37.19 -27.16 52.05
C VAL A 276 -36.86 -27.50 53.50
N GLN A 277 -35.88 -26.82 54.10
CA GLN A 277 -35.51 -26.93 55.51
C GLN A 277 -36.68 -26.54 56.43
N ALA A 278 -37.47 -25.52 56.05
CA ALA A 278 -38.64 -25.06 56.80
C ALA A 278 -39.82 -26.03 56.79
N MET A 279 -39.99 -26.83 55.73
CA MET A 279 -41.04 -27.86 55.65
C MET A 279 -40.65 -29.20 56.29
N ALA A 280 -39.46 -29.29 56.91
CA ALA A 280 -38.93 -30.50 57.54
C ALA A 280 -38.92 -30.45 59.08
N PHE A 281 -39.71 -29.55 59.70
CA PHE A 281 -39.73 -29.32 61.15
C PHE A 281 -41.13 -29.36 61.78
N ASP A 282 -42.08 -30.09 61.19
CA ASP A 282 -43.37 -30.36 61.83
C ASP A 282 -43.84 -31.80 61.57
N GLY A 283 -44.56 -32.39 62.53
CA GLY A 283 -45.17 -33.72 62.42
C GLY A 283 -44.24 -34.93 62.61
N CYS A 284 -44.04 -35.36 63.85
CA CYS A 284 -43.61 -36.73 64.15
C CYS A 284 -44.27 -37.26 65.44
N TYR A 285 -45.25 -38.17 65.32
CA TYR A 285 -45.56 -39.24 66.28
C TYR A 285 -46.80 -40.09 65.88
N HIS A 286 -46.70 -41.44 65.98
CA HIS A 286 -47.74 -42.48 66.26
C HIS A 286 -49.08 -42.51 65.47
N ASP A 287 -49.76 -43.66 65.24
CA ASP A 287 -49.36 -45.08 65.16
C ASP A 287 -50.50 -45.95 64.54
N THR A 288 -50.22 -47.24 64.30
CA THR A 288 -51.14 -48.41 64.25
C THR A 288 -52.32 -48.50 63.25
N ASP A 289 -52.21 -49.52 62.38
CA ASP A 289 -53.17 -50.63 62.12
C ASP A 289 -54.40 -50.53 61.18
N VAL A 290 -54.76 -51.75 60.70
CA VAL A 290 -56.02 -52.23 60.07
C VAL A 290 -56.19 -52.14 58.52
N ASP A 291 -55.73 -53.22 57.87
CA ASP A 291 -56.40 -54.07 56.84
C ASP A 291 -57.03 -53.58 55.51
N MET A 292 -57.09 -54.57 54.61
CA MET A 292 -58.03 -54.79 53.47
C MET A 292 -57.78 -54.15 52.08
N ASP A 293 -57.02 -54.91 51.28
CA ASP A 293 -57.53 -55.66 50.10
C ASP A 293 -57.49 -55.08 48.66
N LEU A 294 -57.51 -56.04 47.73
CA LEU A 294 -57.73 -56.02 46.28
C LEU A 294 -56.73 -55.37 45.29
N SER A 295 -56.17 -56.28 44.49
CA SER A 295 -55.53 -56.16 43.18
C SER A 295 -56.60 -55.87 42.06
N PRO A 296 -56.30 -55.74 40.74
CA PRO A 296 -55.10 -56.23 40.05
C PRO A 296 -54.47 -55.40 38.89
N TYR A 297 -53.35 -55.96 38.45
CA TYR A 297 -52.74 -55.97 37.11
C TYR A 297 -53.75 -55.98 35.91
N PRO A 298 -53.35 -55.63 34.66
CA PRO A 298 -52.07 -56.10 34.09
C PRO A 298 -51.26 -55.24 33.10
N ASP A 299 -49.96 -55.55 33.09
CA ASP A 299 -49.05 -55.84 31.95
C ASP A 299 -49.74 -56.42 30.66
N PRO A 300 -49.08 -56.58 29.48
CA PRO A 300 -47.71 -57.14 29.37
C PRO A 300 -46.85 -56.83 28.11
N CYS A 301 -45.63 -57.42 28.09
CA CYS A 301 -44.88 -57.94 26.92
C CYS A 301 -44.39 -56.94 25.83
N GLU A 302 -43.32 -57.17 25.05
CA GLU A 302 -42.08 -58.00 25.09
C GLU A 302 -41.19 -57.48 23.90
N GLU A 303 -39.97 -57.91 23.55
CA GLU A 303 -39.14 -59.09 23.86
C GLU A 303 -37.63 -58.78 23.61
N ASN A 304 -36.72 -59.49 24.30
CA ASN A 304 -35.39 -60.06 23.91
C ASN A 304 -34.46 -59.41 22.84
N GLU A 305 -33.11 -59.46 22.93
CA GLU A 305 -32.14 -59.80 24.01
C GLU A 305 -30.96 -58.74 23.94
N THR A 306 -29.63 -58.93 24.06
CA THR A 306 -28.73 -60.09 24.18
C THR A 306 -27.52 -59.85 25.13
N ARG A 307 -27.13 -60.89 25.87
CA ARG A 307 -25.89 -61.08 26.66
C ARG A 307 -24.63 -60.30 26.25
N THR A 308 -23.87 -59.83 27.26
CA THR A 308 -22.51 -60.39 27.53
C THR A 308 -22.05 -60.21 28.98
N SER A 309 -21.08 -61.02 29.42
CA SER A 309 -20.72 -61.27 30.82
C SER A 309 -19.64 -60.33 31.40
N GLN A 310 -19.59 -60.23 32.75
CA GLN A 310 -18.45 -60.52 33.65
C GLN A 310 -16.99 -60.18 33.20
N THR A 311 -16.03 -59.76 34.05
CA THR A 311 -15.93 -59.70 35.54
C THR A 311 -14.75 -58.80 35.98
N ASN A 312 -14.71 -58.46 37.28
CA ASN A 312 -13.52 -58.21 38.13
C ASN A 312 -12.38 -57.28 37.66
N ILE A 313 -12.09 -56.25 38.48
CA ILE A 313 -10.98 -56.26 39.46
C ILE A 313 -11.16 -55.08 40.44
N SER A 314 -10.67 -55.22 41.68
CA SER A 314 -10.76 -54.20 42.74
C SER A 314 -9.37 -53.80 43.25
N ASN A 315 -9.33 -52.73 44.06
CA ASN A 315 -8.19 -52.25 44.86
C ASN A 315 -7.03 -51.59 44.04
N GLU A 316 -6.27 -50.61 44.55
CA GLU A 316 -6.41 -49.84 45.80
C GLU A 316 -5.79 -48.43 45.71
N ASP A 317 -6.21 -47.60 46.67
CA ASP A 317 -5.50 -46.45 47.26
C ASP A 317 -5.19 -45.14 46.49
N THR A 318 -5.00 -44.08 47.28
CA THR A 318 -4.87 -42.67 46.84
C THR A 318 -3.45 -42.13 46.97
N PRO A 319 -3.15 -40.95 46.39
CA PRO A 319 -2.96 -39.83 47.31
C PRO A 319 -3.56 -38.47 46.88
N ARG A 320 -3.84 -37.66 47.91
CA ARG A 320 -4.44 -36.31 47.85
C ARG A 320 -3.67 -35.32 46.95
N LEU A 321 -4.32 -34.75 45.93
CA LEU A 321 -3.77 -33.63 45.15
C LEU A 321 -4.42 -32.28 45.54
N LYS A 322 -3.62 -31.36 46.08
CA LYS A 322 -4.10 -30.11 46.71
C LYS A 322 -4.83 -29.17 45.73
N ARG A 323 -6.02 -28.73 46.12
CA ARG A 323 -6.92 -27.80 45.39
C ARG A 323 -6.27 -26.41 45.17
N LYS A 324 -5.46 -26.23 44.12
CA LYS A 324 -4.91 -24.92 43.68
C LYS A 324 -6.01 -23.95 43.18
N ARG A 325 -6.84 -23.44 44.09
CA ARG A 325 -7.76 -22.31 43.86
C ARG A 325 -7.35 -21.12 44.73
N SER A 326 -6.43 -20.30 44.23
CA SER A 326 -6.18 -18.95 44.78
C SER A 326 -5.77 -17.96 43.67
N LEU A 327 -4.58 -18.13 43.05
CA LEU A 327 -4.00 -17.15 42.10
C LEU A 327 -4.93 -16.69 40.96
N LYS A 328 -5.66 -17.62 40.31
CA LYS A 328 -6.58 -17.31 39.19
C LYS A 328 -7.78 -16.43 39.62
N GLY A 329 -8.02 -16.29 40.93
CA GLY A 329 -9.06 -15.43 41.51
C GLY A 329 -8.69 -13.94 41.60
N ASN A 330 -7.40 -13.59 41.68
CA ASN A 330 -6.98 -12.18 41.77
C ASN A 330 -6.79 -11.56 40.38
N VAL A 331 -6.11 -12.24 39.47
CA VAL A 331 -5.98 -11.80 38.06
C VAL A 331 -7.38 -11.61 37.44
N GLY A 332 -8.27 -12.58 37.65
CA GLY A 332 -9.66 -12.53 37.20
C GLY A 332 -10.60 -11.56 37.94
N ARG A 333 -10.07 -10.76 38.89
CA ARG A 333 -10.73 -9.68 39.62
C ARG A 333 -10.15 -8.30 39.26
N ILE A 334 -8.82 -8.19 39.11
CA ILE A 334 -8.14 -6.98 38.58
C ILE A 334 -8.67 -6.66 37.17
N ILE A 335 -8.75 -7.66 36.29
CA ILE A 335 -9.32 -7.51 34.95
C ILE A 335 -10.83 -7.15 35.00
N LEU A 336 -11.56 -7.58 36.03
CA LEU A 336 -13.01 -7.35 36.15
C LEU A 336 -13.34 -5.88 36.39
N GLN A 337 -12.56 -5.19 37.23
CA GLN A 337 -12.76 -3.78 37.54
C GLN A 337 -12.33 -2.85 36.38
N ASN A 338 -11.48 -3.35 35.47
CA ASN A 338 -10.97 -2.59 34.33
C ASN A 338 -11.90 -2.58 33.10
N ASN A 339 -13.10 -3.19 33.15
CA ASN A 339 -13.96 -3.36 31.97
C ASN A 339 -14.42 -2.00 31.36
N HIS A 340 -14.70 -0.97 32.18
CA HIS A 340 -14.94 0.41 31.72
C HIS A 340 -13.63 1.17 31.39
N VAL A 341 -12.53 0.74 32.00
CA VAL A 341 -11.22 1.42 31.94
C VAL A 341 -10.54 1.18 30.59
N ILE A 342 -10.79 0.03 29.95
CA ILE A 342 -10.28 -0.31 28.61
C ILE A 342 -10.85 0.64 27.54
N ASP A 343 -12.18 0.68 27.31
CA ASP A 343 -12.82 1.63 26.36
C ASP A 343 -12.35 3.08 26.62
N THR A 344 -12.13 3.45 27.90
CA THR A 344 -11.69 4.80 28.30
C THR A 344 -10.26 5.11 27.89
N TYR A 345 -9.31 4.19 28.09
CA TYR A 345 -7.93 4.37 27.62
C TYR A 345 -7.83 4.28 26.09
N SER A 346 -8.55 3.37 25.44
CA SER A 346 -8.57 3.22 23.98
C SER A 346 -8.93 4.53 23.27
N ARG A 347 -9.94 5.26 23.77
CA ARG A 347 -10.37 6.58 23.25
C ARG A 347 -9.29 7.66 23.27
N ILE A 348 -8.30 7.58 24.16
CA ILE A 348 -7.21 8.57 24.28
C ILE A 348 -5.97 8.06 23.54
N ILE A 349 -5.57 6.81 23.78
CA ILE A 349 -4.32 6.25 23.26
C ILE A 349 -4.34 6.13 21.73
N PHE A 350 -5.42 5.62 21.11
CA PHE A 350 -5.44 5.43 19.65
C PHE A 350 -5.29 6.76 18.88
N PRO A 351 -6.06 7.83 19.17
CA PRO A 351 -5.85 9.13 18.52
C PRO A 351 -4.48 9.74 18.82
N SER A 352 -4.01 9.72 20.08
CA SER A 352 -2.73 10.31 20.45
C SER A 352 -1.55 9.65 19.72
N VAL A 353 -1.51 8.31 19.66
CA VAL A 353 -0.42 7.60 18.97
C VAL A 353 -0.51 7.80 17.45
N TYR A 354 -1.72 7.89 16.86
CA TYR A 354 -1.85 8.17 15.42
C TYR A 354 -1.46 9.61 15.04
N ILE A 355 -1.72 10.59 15.90
CA ILE A 355 -1.26 11.98 15.72
C ILE A 355 0.27 12.05 15.79
N VAL A 356 0.87 11.39 16.80
CA VAL A 356 2.33 11.29 16.93
C VAL A 356 2.96 10.58 15.72
N PHE A 357 2.34 9.49 15.26
CA PHE A 357 2.75 8.79 14.03
C PHE A 357 2.72 9.73 12.81
N ASN A 358 1.64 10.48 12.60
CA ASN A 358 1.55 11.42 11.48
C ASN A 358 2.63 12.51 11.57
N PHE A 359 2.89 13.06 12.75
CA PHE A 359 3.96 14.07 12.93
C PHE A 359 5.34 13.52 12.56
N PHE A 360 5.70 12.33 13.04
CA PHE A 360 6.96 11.67 12.66
C PHE A 360 6.99 11.27 11.17
N TYR A 361 5.88 10.78 10.61
CA TYR A 361 5.81 10.39 9.21
C TYR A 361 6.06 11.57 8.28
N TRP A 362 5.29 12.67 8.43
CA TRP A 362 5.46 13.84 7.59
C TRP A 362 6.82 14.53 7.81
N GLY A 363 7.35 14.52 9.04
CA GLY A 363 8.68 15.04 9.37
C GLY A 363 9.87 14.15 8.97
N LEU A 364 9.64 12.95 8.42
CA LEU A 364 10.69 12.05 7.88
C LEU A 364 10.65 11.92 6.35
N TYR A 365 9.51 12.24 5.72
CA TYR A 365 9.31 12.06 4.27
C TYR A 365 9.15 13.37 3.47
N MET A 366 8.89 14.52 4.11
CA MET A 366 9.16 15.84 3.52
C MET A 366 10.64 16.24 3.70
#